data_AF-A0A968HQZ3-F1
#
_entry.id   AF-A0A968HQZ3-F1
#
_cell.length_a   1.000
_cell.length_b   1.000
_cell.length_c   1.000
_cell.angle_alpha   90.00
_cell.angle_beta   90.00
_cell.angle_gamma   90.00
#
_symmetry.space_group_name_H-M   'P 1'
#
loop_
_entity.id
_entity.type
_entity.pdbx_description
1 polymer ?
#
loop_
_entity_poly.entity_id
_entity_poly.type
_entity_poly.pdbx_seq_one_letter_code
_entity_poly.pdbx_strand_id
1 'polypeptide(L)'
;MKLKYRGVDYEYTPPQVNAQLTDQVGQYRGLEWRFRNPQKTPVLQPTLDLVYRGIAYQTGQTESIPAPAYTPPLTVPVTHIAELKIQNMARSLMMSHHKWIKNRQQSLLSRVATEVGLGTEAAHYWNHIQGKVHPSFRNDYDRSGAALS
;
A
#
# COMPACT_ATOMS: atom_id res chain seq x y z
N MET A 1 -41.26 2.58 6.45
CA MET A 1 -41.49 2.46 7.91
C MET A 1 -40.83 3.66 8.57
N LYS A 2 -41.54 4.42 9.41
CA LYS A 2 -40.95 5.56 10.15
C LYS A 2 -40.07 5.02 11.28
N LEU A 3 -38.85 5.53 11.40
CA LEU A 3 -37.94 5.14 12.49
C LEU A 3 -38.23 6.02 13.70
N LYS A 4 -38.32 5.45 14.90
CA LYS A 4 -38.51 6.21 16.14
C LYS A 4 -37.26 6.14 17.00
N TYR A 5 -36.71 7.29 17.38
CA TYR A 5 -35.59 7.36 18.33
C TYR A 5 -35.87 8.46 19.37
N ARG A 6 -35.75 8.11 20.66
CA ARG A 6 -36.04 9.00 21.81
C ARG A 6 -37.38 9.76 21.71
N GLY A 7 -38.44 9.10 21.26
CA GLY A 7 -39.78 9.69 21.17
C GLY A 7 -39.98 10.64 19.99
N VAL A 8 -38.96 10.85 19.14
CA VAL A 8 -39.07 11.61 17.88
C VAL A 8 -39.17 10.65 16.71
N ASP A 9 -40.12 10.92 15.81
CA ASP A 9 -40.30 10.17 14.57
C ASP A 9 -39.37 10.76 13.50
N TYR A 10 -38.50 9.92 12.94
CA TYR A 10 -37.58 10.28 11.87
C TYR A 10 -38.11 9.77 10.54
N GLU A 11 -38.16 10.67 9.57
CA GLU A 11 -38.35 10.32 8.17
C GLU A 11 -36.98 10.03 7.57
N TYR A 12 -36.65 8.74 7.44
CA TYR A 12 -35.39 8.30 6.87
C TYR A 12 -35.54 8.05 5.38
N THR A 13 -34.95 8.93 4.57
CA THR A 13 -34.84 8.78 3.12
C THR A 13 -33.42 8.35 2.77
N PRO A 14 -33.12 7.04 2.70
CA PRO A 14 -31.78 6.58 2.39
C PRO A 14 -31.36 7.04 0.98
N PRO A 15 -30.10 7.46 0.80
CA PRO A 15 -29.58 7.74 -0.53
C PRO A 15 -29.62 6.47 -1.37
N GLN A 16 -30.21 6.56 -2.56
CA GLN A 16 -30.28 5.44 -3.50
C GLN A 16 -28.90 5.24 -4.13
N VAL A 17 -28.29 4.07 -3.90
CA VAL A 17 -27.01 3.68 -4.50
C VAL A 17 -27.28 2.69 -5.63
N ASN A 18 -27.15 3.16 -6.87
CA ASN A 18 -27.25 2.27 -8.03
C ASN A 18 -25.98 1.40 -8.10
N ALA A 19 -26.17 0.09 -7.97
CA ALA A 19 -25.10 -0.90 -8.12
C ALA A 19 -25.13 -1.49 -9.54
N GLN A 20 -23.96 -1.64 -10.15
CA GLN A 20 -23.81 -2.47 -11.36
C GLN A 20 -23.64 -3.92 -10.96
N LEU A 21 -24.27 -4.79 -11.75
CA LEU A 21 -24.13 -6.23 -11.61
C LEU A 21 -22.83 -6.64 -12.31
N THR A 22 -21.89 -7.16 -11.53
CA THR A 22 -20.62 -7.68 -12.06
C THR A 22 -20.79 -9.17 -12.37
N ASP A 23 -20.24 -9.63 -13.48
CA ASP A 23 -20.22 -11.05 -13.88
C ASP A 23 -19.24 -11.90 -13.06
N GLN A 24 -18.47 -11.27 -12.17
CA GLN A 24 -17.57 -11.96 -11.25
C GLN A 24 -18.36 -12.57 -10.09
N VAL A 25 -18.50 -13.89 -10.18
CA VAL A 25 -19.14 -14.76 -9.20
C VAL A 25 -18.09 -15.72 -8.64
N GLY A 26 -18.14 -15.97 -7.33
CA GLY A 26 -17.30 -16.98 -6.69
C GLY A 26 -18.10 -17.85 -5.72
N GLN A 27 -17.50 -18.95 -5.27
CA GLN A 27 -18.05 -19.78 -4.20
C GLN A 27 -17.14 -19.74 -2.98
N TYR A 28 -17.70 -19.47 -1.81
CA TYR A 28 -16.99 -19.51 -0.53
C TYR A 28 -17.81 -20.34 0.47
N ARG A 29 -17.22 -21.43 0.96
CA ARG A 29 -17.86 -22.39 1.89
C ARG A 29 -19.25 -22.87 1.43
N GLY A 30 -19.39 -23.13 0.13
CA GLY A 30 -20.65 -23.63 -0.44
C GLY A 30 -21.73 -22.57 -0.66
N LEU A 31 -21.48 -21.29 -0.32
CA LEU A 31 -22.34 -20.17 -0.70
C LEU A 31 -21.75 -19.40 -1.88
N GLU A 32 -22.61 -18.99 -2.81
CA GLU A 32 -22.28 -18.06 -3.87
C GLU A 32 -22.07 -16.66 -3.28
N TRP A 33 -20.98 -16.01 -3.65
CA TRP A 33 -20.74 -14.60 -3.32
C TRP A 33 -20.50 -13.81 -4.60
N ARG A 34 -21.07 -12.61 -4.66
CA ARG A 34 -21.09 -11.74 -5.85
C ARG A 34 -20.60 -10.34 -5.47
N PHE A 35 -19.74 -9.77 -6.29
CA PHE A 35 -19.34 -8.38 -6.14
C PHE A 35 -20.39 -7.44 -6.72
N ARG A 36 -20.75 -6.38 -5.98
CA ARG A 36 -21.62 -5.30 -6.44
C ARG A 36 -20.86 -3.99 -6.27
N ASN A 37 -20.40 -3.43 -7.39
CA ASN A 37 -19.71 -2.15 -7.37
C ASN A 37 -20.72 -1.01 -7.55
N PRO A 38 -20.64 0.08 -6.78
CA PRO A 38 -21.48 1.25 -7.00
C PRO A 38 -21.13 1.92 -8.33
N GLN A 39 -22.13 2.38 -9.08
CA GLN A 39 -21.92 3.06 -10.37
C GLN A 39 -21.16 4.39 -10.24
N LYS A 40 -21.32 5.07 -9.11
CA LYS A 40 -20.66 6.34 -8.81
C LYS A 40 -19.91 6.19 -7.50
N THR A 41 -18.61 6.50 -7.51
CA THR A 41 -17.82 6.55 -6.28
C THR A 41 -18.38 7.67 -5.39
N PRO A 42 -18.79 7.37 -4.14
CA PRO A 42 -19.29 8.39 -3.24
C PRO A 42 -18.16 9.35 -2.88
N VAL A 43 -18.31 10.63 -3.27
CA VAL A 43 -17.41 11.70 -2.83
C VAL A 43 -17.91 12.16 -1.47
N LEU A 44 -17.17 11.80 -0.41
CA LEU A 44 -17.49 12.23 0.95
C LEU A 44 -17.13 13.71 1.09
N GLN A 45 -18.13 14.56 1.31
CA GLN A 45 -17.89 15.98 1.56
C GLN A 45 -17.68 16.20 3.07
N PRO A 46 -16.62 16.93 3.47
CA PRO A 46 -16.43 17.33 4.86
C PRO A 46 -17.52 18.34 5.25
N THR A 47 -18.02 18.24 6.48
CA THR A 47 -19.04 19.16 7.03
C THR A 47 -18.43 20.50 7.47
N LEU A 48 -17.11 20.59 7.55
CA LEU A 48 -16.38 21.78 8.01
C LEU A 48 -15.96 22.65 6.83
N ASP A 49 -16.08 23.96 6.99
CA ASP A 49 -15.46 24.94 6.09
C ASP A 49 -13.94 24.82 6.20
N LEU A 50 -13.30 24.24 5.18
CA LEU A 50 -11.85 24.11 5.15
C LEU A 50 -11.23 25.45 4.78
N VAL A 51 -10.17 25.87 5.46
CA VAL A 51 -9.42 27.09 5.13
C VAL A 51 -7.97 26.70 4.87
N TYR A 52 -7.44 27.05 3.72
CA TYR A 52 -6.03 26.87 3.38
C TYR A 52 -5.38 28.23 3.10
N ARG A 53 -4.32 28.56 3.85
CA ARG A 53 -3.61 29.86 3.77
C ARG A 53 -4.55 31.09 3.81
N GLY A 54 -5.56 31.04 4.65
CA GLY A 54 -6.52 32.15 4.82
C GLY A 54 -7.62 32.24 3.75
N ILE A 55 -7.68 31.29 2.80
CA ILE A 55 -8.70 31.24 1.76
C ILE A 55 -9.62 30.04 2.04
N ALA A 56 -10.94 30.28 2.03
CA ALA A 56 -11.93 29.22 2.17
C ALA A 56 -11.86 28.27 0.97
N TYR A 57 -11.85 26.97 1.26
CA TYR A 57 -11.71 25.88 0.31
C TYR A 57 -12.88 24.91 0.51
N GLN A 58 -13.62 24.64 -0.56
CA GLN A 58 -14.73 23.69 -0.54
C GLN A 58 -14.42 22.54 -1.52
N THR A 59 -14.39 21.30 -1.03
CA THR A 59 -14.11 20.11 -1.85
C THR A 59 -15.34 19.56 -2.57
N GLY A 60 -16.46 20.29 -2.59
CA GLY A 60 -17.76 19.82 -3.06
C GLY A 60 -18.26 20.41 -4.38
N GLN A 61 -17.66 21.50 -4.88
CA GLN A 61 -18.01 22.08 -6.18
C GLN A 61 -17.19 21.39 -7.27
N THR A 62 -17.70 20.28 -7.80
CA THR A 62 -17.32 19.86 -9.15
C THR A 62 -18.12 20.72 -10.13
N GLU A 63 -17.73 21.99 -10.30
CA GLU A 63 -17.98 22.60 -11.60
C GLU A 63 -17.20 21.77 -12.61
N SER A 64 -17.90 21.27 -13.63
CA SER A 64 -17.25 20.69 -14.80
C SER A 64 -16.47 21.81 -15.48
N ILE A 65 -15.27 22.08 -15.00
CA ILE A 65 -14.27 22.79 -15.77
C ILE A 65 -14.13 21.93 -17.04
N PRO A 66 -14.50 22.42 -18.23
CA PRO A 66 -14.16 21.72 -19.45
C PRO A 66 -12.65 21.54 -19.37
N ALA A 67 -12.21 20.27 -19.30
CA ALA A 67 -10.80 19.94 -19.18
C ALA A 67 -10.06 20.85 -20.17
N PRO A 68 -9.07 21.64 -19.73
CA PRO A 68 -8.30 22.43 -20.68
C PRO A 68 -7.88 21.46 -21.76
N ALA A 69 -8.21 21.79 -23.02
CA ALA A 69 -7.98 20.91 -24.15
C ALA A 69 -6.49 20.53 -24.13
N TYR A 70 -6.20 19.40 -23.48
CA TYR A 70 -4.90 18.81 -23.46
C TYR A 70 -4.78 18.29 -24.88
N THR A 71 -4.15 19.09 -25.75
CA THR A 71 -3.51 18.53 -26.92
C THR A 71 -2.47 17.58 -26.36
N PRO A 72 -2.69 16.26 -26.38
CA PRO A 72 -1.59 15.38 -26.01
C PRO A 72 -0.43 15.74 -26.95
N PRO A 73 0.76 16.08 -26.43
CA PRO A 73 1.93 16.03 -27.27
C PRO A 73 1.98 14.62 -27.85
N LEU A 74 2.25 14.55 -29.15
CA LEU A 74 2.30 13.35 -29.98
C LEU A 74 2.74 12.13 -29.17
N THR A 75 1.90 11.11 -29.22
CA THR A 75 2.00 9.82 -28.56
C THR A 75 3.39 9.21 -28.72
N VAL A 76 4.29 9.48 -27.78
CA VAL A 76 5.41 8.59 -27.48
C VAL A 76 4.93 7.61 -26.41
N PRO A 77 5.21 6.30 -26.54
CA PRO A 77 4.68 5.29 -25.64
C PRO A 77 5.19 5.50 -24.20
N VAL A 78 4.35 6.07 -23.34
CA VAL A 78 4.63 6.32 -21.91
C VAL A 78 4.63 5.03 -21.06
N THR A 79 4.30 3.88 -21.65
CA THR A 79 4.30 2.56 -20.99
C THR A 79 5.63 2.25 -20.28
N HIS A 80 6.76 2.58 -20.93
CA HIS A 80 8.08 2.28 -20.37
C HIS A 80 8.42 3.08 -19.11
N ILE A 81 7.93 4.31 -18.94
CA ILE A 81 8.35 5.19 -17.82
C ILE A 81 7.74 4.71 -16.49
N ALA A 82 6.48 4.27 -16.50
CA ALA A 82 5.82 3.73 -15.31
C ALA A 82 6.40 2.36 -14.90
N GLU A 83 6.70 1.49 -15.87
CA GLU A 83 7.36 0.21 -15.64
C GLU A 83 8.75 0.39 -15.01
N LEU A 84 9.57 1.33 -15.53
CA LEU A 84 10.88 1.63 -14.96
C LEU A 84 10.78 2.11 -13.51
N LYS A 85 9.75 2.92 -13.17
CA LYS A 85 9.51 3.37 -11.79
C LYS A 85 9.21 2.21 -10.84
N ILE A 86 8.36 1.26 -11.25
CA ILE A 86 8.00 0.08 -10.45
C ILE A 86 9.22 -0.84 -10.29
N GLN A 87 9.96 -1.10 -11.37
CA GLN A 87 11.17 -1.93 -11.33
C GLN A 87 12.24 -1.34 -10.41
N ASN A 88 12.44 -0.02 -10.45
CA ASN A 88 13.37 0.67 -9.56
C ASN A 88 12.94 0.59 -8.10
N MET A 89 11.64 0.72 -7.83
CA MET A 89 11.09 0.55 -6.49
C MET A 89 11.29 -0.89 -5.98
N ALA A 90 10.96 -1.90 -6.79
CA ALA A 90 11.18 -3.31 -6.45
C ALA A 90 12.67 -3.59 -6.18
N ARG A 91 13.57 -3.08 -7.02
CA ARG A 91 15.03 -3.18 -6.81
C ARG A 91 15.45 -2.53 -5.49
N SER A 92 14.92 -1.35 -5.15
CA SER A 92 15.24 -0.67 -3.89
C SER A 92 14.82 -1.50 -2.66
N LEU A 93 13.63 -2.11 -2.69
CA LEU A 93 13.12 -2.96 -1.61
C LEU A 93 13.94 -4.24 -1.45
N MET A 94 14.30 -4.88 -2.56
CA MET A 94 15.16 -6.08 -2.53
C MET A 94 16.57 -5.75 -1.99
N MET A 95 17.13 -4.59 -2.36
CA MET A 95 18.43 -4.14 -1.86
C MET A 95 18.37 -3.76 -0.37
N SER A 96 17.31 -3.10 0.09
CA SER A 96 17.15 -2.78 1.52
C SER A 96 16.98 -4.03 2.36
N HIS A 97 16.19 -5.01 1.87
CA HIS A 97 15.99 -6.30 2.55
C HIS A 97 17.30 -7.07 2.68
N HIS A 98 18.07 -7.16 1.59
CA HIS A 98 19.39 -7.78 1.58
C HIS A 98 20.35 -7.11 2.59
N LYS A 99 20.41 -5.78 2.61
CA LYS A 99 21.25 -5.03 3.57
C LYS A 99 20.85 -5.32 5.01
N TRP A 100 19.56 -5.43 5.29
CA TRP A 100 19.06 -5.70 6.64
C TRP A 100 19.49 -7.08 7.14
N ILE A 101 19.33 -8.13 6.32
CA ILE A 101 19.78 -9.49 6.66
C ILE A 101 21.30 -9.50 6.92
N LYS A 102 22.08 -8.84 6.06
CA LYS A 102 23.53 -8.72 6.22
C LYS A 102 23.91 -8.06 7.55
N ASN A 103 23.33 -6.90 7.85
CA ASN A 103 23.64 -6.15 9.06
C ASN A 103 23.30 -6.96 10.33
N ARG A 104 22.17 -7.69 10.31
CA ARG A 104 21.78 -8.58 11.42
C ARG A 104 22.79 -9.70 11.63
N GLN A 105 23.19 -10.39 10.56
CA GLN A 105 24.20 -11.45 10.64
C GLN A 105 25.53 -10.90 11.19
N GLN A 106 26.00 -9.77 10.67
CA GLN A 106 27.27 -9.18 11.08
C GLN A 106 27.25 -8.77 12.55
N SER A 107 26.12 -8.24 13.04
CA SER A 107 25.96 -7.92 14.46
C SER A 107 25.98 -9.17 15.35
N LEU A 108 25.34 -10.27 14.94
CA LEU A 108 25.33 -11.51 15.72
C LEU A 108 26.71 -12.18 15.74
N LEU A 109 27.38 -12.26 14.58
CA LEU A 109 28.74 -12.78 14.49
C LEU A 109 29.72 -11.92 15.30
N SER A 110 29.57 -10.60 15.30
CA SER A 110 30.40 -9.72 16.12
C SER A 110 30.26 -10.00 17.61
N ARG A 111 29.04 -10.26 18.10
CA ARG A 111 28.83 -10.63 19.51
C ARG A 111 29.46 -11.98 19.85
N VAL A 112 29.22 -13.00 19.03
CA VAL A 112 29.79 -14.34 19.26
C VAL A 112 31.32 -14.31 19.17
N ALA A 113 31.89 -13.54 18.23
CA ALA A 113 33.33 -13.36 18.12
C ALA A 113 33.91 -12.79 19.42
N THR A 114 33.29 -11.74 19.97
CA THR A 114 33.73 -11.16 21.24
C THR A 114 33.63 -12.14 22.42
N GLU A 115 32.61 -13.00 22.44
CA GLU A 115 32.44 -14.01 23.50
C GLU A 115 33.50 -15.11 23.45
N VAL A 116 33.91 -15.52 22.24
CA VAL A 116 34.93 -16.56 22.02
C VAL A 116 36.36 -15.98 22.08
N GLY A 117 36.51 -14.66 22.26
CA GLY A 117 37.80 -13.98 22.26
C GLY A 117 38.42 -13.85 20.87
N LEU A 118 37.61 -13.98 19.81
CA LEU A 118 38.01 -13.68 18.44
C LEU A 118 37.94 -12.16 18.20
N GLY A 119 38.91 -11.63 17.47
CA GLY A 119 38.93 -10.21 17.08
C GLY A 119 37.72 -9.81 16.21
N THR A 120 37.43 -8.52 16.15
CA THR A 120 36.34 -7.94 15.34
C THR A 120 36.43 -8.28 13.85
N GLU A 121 37.63 -8.61 13.37
CA GLU A 121 37.89 -9.07 12.00
C GLU A 121 37.09 -10.34 11.62
N ALA A 122 36.86 -11.24 12.58
CA ALA A 122 36.08 -12.45 12.36
C ALA A 122 34.61 -12.13 12.00
N ALA A 123 34.08 -11.01 12.49
CA ALA A 123 32.72 -10.55 12.17
C ALA A 123 32.62 -9.92 10.78
N HIS A 124 33.72 -9.41 10.25
CA HIS A 124 33.80 -8.82 8.92
C HIS A 124 34.04 -9.85 7.82
N TYR A 125 34.36 -11.10 8.19
CA TYR A 125 34.55 -12.19 7.25
C TYR A 125 33.23 -12.54 6.55
N TRP A 126 33.25 -12.46 5.22
CA TRP A 126 32.12 -12.82 4.36
C TRP A 126 32.59 -13.77 3.26
N ASN A 127 31.91 -14.91 3.10
CA ASN A 127 32.16 -15.81 1.98
C ASN A 127 31.60 -15.19 0.69
N HIS A 128 32.48 -14.77 -0.21
CA HIS A 128 32.17 -14.01 -1.43
C HIS A 128 31.67 -14.87 -2.60
N ILE A 129 30.86 -15.91 -2.38
CA ILE A 129 30.29 -16.62 -3.54
C ILE A 129 29.21 -15.73 -4.17
N GLN A 130 29.63 -14.99 -5.21
CA GLN A 130 28.81 -14.11 -6.04
C GLN A 130 28.11 -12.95 -5.29
N GLY A 131 28.61 -12.57 -4.11
CA GLY A 131 28.01 -11.49 -3.31
C GLY A 131 26.58 -11.78 -2.83
N LYS A 132 26.13 -13.03 -2.90
CA LYS A 132 24.79 -13.43 -2.45
C LYS A 132 24.82 -13.83 -0.98
N VAL A 133 23.73 -13.53 -0.28
CA VAL A 133 23.49 -14.02 1.08
C VAL A 133 23.19 -15.51 1.02
N HIS A 134 23.70 -16.27 1.99
CA HIS A 134 23.41 -17.71 2.07
C HIS A 134 21.88 -17.94 2.17
N PRO A 135 21.30 -18.89 1.41
CA PRO A 135 19.85 -19.08 1.36
C PRO A 135 19.19 -19.30 2.73
N SER A 136 19.86 -20.00 3.66
CA SER A 136 19.31 -20.25 5.01
C SER A 136 19.07 -18.96 5.80
N PHE A 137 19.89 -17.94 5.60
CA PHE A 137 19.78 -16.68 6.32
C PHE A 137 18.51 -15.89 5.98
N ARG A 138 17.89 -16.16 4.82
CA ARG A 138 16.55 -15.64 4.52
C ARG A 138 15.45 -16.29 5.35
N ASN A 139 15.68 -17.48 5.90
CA ASN A 139 14.72 -18.12 6.79
C ASN A 139 15.02 -17.74 8.25
N ASP A 140 16.30 -17.75 8.64
CA ASP A 140 16.70 -17.59 10.04
C ASP A 140 16.77 -16.12 10.48
N TYR A 141 17.24 -15.24 9.60
CA TYR A 141 17.48 -13.83 9.92
C TYR A 141 16.46 -12.89 9.32
N ASP A 142 15.51 -13.34 8.51
CA ASP A 142 14.45 -12.48 7.99
C ASP A 142 13.49 -12.04 9.12
N ARG A 143 12.69 -11.00 8.87
CA ARG A 143 11.63 -10.57 9.78
C ARG A 143 10.55 -11.64 9.83
N SER A 144 10.16 -12.08 11.03
CA SER A 144 9.02 -12.98 11.18
C SER A 144 7.74 -12.24 10.77
N GLY A 145 6.85 -12.91 10.04
CA GLY A 145 5.53 -12.35 9.68
C GLY A 145 4.64 -12.04 10.89
N ALA A 146 5.04 -12.49 12.09
CA ALA A 146 4.34 -12.26 13.35
C ALA A 146 4.49 -10.83 13.90
N ALA A 147 5.43 -10.02 13.40
CA ALA A 147 5.68 -8.65 13.89
C ALA A 147 4.95 -7.55 13.09
N LEU A 148 3.96 -7.91 12.27
CA LEU A 148 3.04 -6.94 11.65
C LEU A 148 1.85 -6.72 12.59
N SER A 149 2.05 -5.91 13.63
CA SER A 149 0.98 -5.32 14.45
C SER A 149 0.99 -3.81 14.32
#